data_AF-F0G7V0-F1
#
_entry.id   AF-F0G7V0-F1
#
_cell.length_a   1.000
_cell.length_b   1.000
_cell.length_c   1.000
_cell.angle_alpha   90.00
_cell.angle_beta   90.00
_cell.angle_gamma   90.00
#
_symmetry.space_group_name_H-M   'P 1'
#
loop_
_entity.id
_entity.type
_entity.pdbx_description
1 polymer ?
#
loop_
_entity_poly.entity_id
_entity_poly.type
_entity_poly.pdbx_seq_one_letter_code
_entity_poly.pdbx_strand_id
1 'polypeptide(L)' 'MNLGVSGLNAALWGLTTTGQNISNAATPGYSVERPVYAEASGQYTSSG' A
#
# COMPACT_ATOMS: atom_id res chain seq x y z
N MET A 1 -4.31 19.58 0.75
CA MET A 1 -5.47 18.66 0.68
C MET A 1 -5.11 17.46 -0.20
N ASN A 2 -4.19 16.60 0.25
CA ASN A 2 -3.73 15.42 -0.51
C ASN A 2 -3.68 14.15 0.35
N LEU A 3 -3.74 14.28 1.68
CA LEU A 3 -3.64 13.18 2.64
C LEU A 3 -4.76 12.14 2.48
N GLY A 4 -6.00 12.57 2.20
CA GLY A 4 -7.12 11.66 1.96
C GLY A 4 -6.99 10.83 0.69
N VAL A 5 -6.43 11.42 -0.39
CA VAL A 5 -6.16 10.71 -1.65
C VAL A 5 -5.01 9.73 -1.47
N SER A 6 -3.96 10.11 -0.73
CA SER A 6 -2.84 9.21 -0.38
C SER A 6 -3.31 8.01 0.45
N GLY A 7 -4.22 8.21 1.42
CA GLY A 7 -4.78 7.13 2.24
C GLY A 7 -5.69 6.17 1.46
N LEU A 8 -6.57 6.72 0.60
CA LEU A 8 -7.43 5.90 -0.26
C LEU A 8 -6.61 5.09 -1.27
N ASN A 9 -5.59 5.71 -1.86
CA ASN A 9 -4.67 5.02 -2.74
C ASN A 9 -3.97 3.88 -1.99
N ALA A 10 -3.38 4.14 -0.81
CA ALA A 10 -2.75 3.08 0.00
C ALA A 10 -3.71 1.91 0.28
N ALA A 11 -4.97 2.18 0.60
CA ALA A 11 -5.98 1.13 0.79
C ALA A 11 -6.21 0.28 -0.49
N LEU A 12 -6.22 0.92 -1.67
CA LEU A 12 -6.33 0.21 -2.95
C LEU A 12 -5.11 -0.70 -3.22
N TRP A 13 -3.90 -0.22 -2.92
CA TRP A 13 -2.68 -1.03 -2.99
C TRP A 13 -2.74 -2.24 -2.04
N GLY A 14 -3.34 -2.09 -0.86
CA GLY A 14 -3.58 -3.19 0.06
C GLY A 14 -4.53 -4.25 -0.48
N LEU A 15 -5.66 -3.80 -1.04
CA LEU A 15 -6.66 -4.69 -1.59
C LEU A 15 -6.13 -5.47 -2.79
N THR A 16 -5.40 -4.81 -3.69
CA THR A 16 -4.81 -5.46 -4.88
C THR A 16 -3.75 -6.48 -4.50
N THR A 17 -2.85 -6.16 -3.56
CA THR A 17 -1.85 -7.12 -3.03
C THR A 17 -2.53 -8.32 -2.38
N THR A 18 -3.60 -8.09 -1.61
CA THR A 18 -4.40 -9.16 -1.01
C THR A 18 -5.07 -10.04 -2.07
N GLY A 19 -5.65 -9.44 -3.10
CA GLY A 19 -6.24 -10.16 -4.23
C GLY A 19 -5.22 -11.05 -4.94
N GLN A 20 -4.03 -10.51 -5.23
CA GLN A 20 -2.93 -11.28 -5.83
C GLN A 20 -2.48 -12.44 -4.94
N ASN A 21 -2.38 -12.23 -3.63
CA ASN A 21 -2.04 -13.30 -2.69
C ASN A 21 -3.09 -14.42 -2.69
N ILE A 22 -4.39 -14.08 -2.75
CA ILE A 22 -5.48 -15.05 -2.80
C ILE A 22 -5.46 -15.80 -4.13
N SER A 23 -5.33 -15.08 -5.26
CA SER A 23 -5.27 -15.68 -6.60
C SER A 23 -4.08 -16.63 -6.76
N ASN A 24 -2.95 -16.32 -6.14
CA ASN A 24 -1.73 -17.13 -6.20
C ASN A 24 -1.58 -18.11 -5.02
N ALA A 25 -2.57 -18.21 -4.13
CA ALA A 25 -2.51 -19.10 -2.96
C ALA A 25 -2.38 -20.59 -3.33
N ALA A 26 -2.85 -20.97 -4.52
CA ALA A 26 -2.75 -22.34 -5.05
C ALA A 26 -1.48 -22.58 -5.87
N THR A 27 -0.62 -21.56 -6.08
CA THR A 27 0.61 -21.67 -6.86
C THR A 27 1.74 -22.21 -5.97
N PRO A 28 2.26 -23.44 -6.20
CA PRO A 28 3.34 -23.99 -5.39
C PRO A 28 4.59 -23.12 -5.48
N GLY A 29 5.15 -22.75 -4.32
CA GLY A 29 6.33 -21.88 -4.23
C GLY A 29 6.02 -20.38 -4.25
N TYR A 30 4.75 -19.97 -4.30
CA TYR A 30 4.39 -18.56 -4.15
C TYR A 30 4.66 -18.05 -2.73
N SER A 31 5.36 -16.92 -2.64
CA SER A 31 5.61 -16.22 -1.38
C SER A 31 4.63 -15.07 -1.23
N VAL A 32 3.90 -15.05 -0.11
CA VAL A 32 2.92 -14.01 0.20
C VAL A 32 3.58 -12.64 0.22
N GLU A 33 3.04 -11.71 -0.57
CA GLU A 33 3.47 -10.31 -0.60
C GLU A 33 2.74 -9.49 0.48
N ARG A 34 3.44 -8.54 1.11
CA ARG A 34 2.86 -7.67 2.13
C ARG A 34 3.03 -6.23 1.71
N PRO A 35 1.94 -5.44 1.58
CA PRO A 35 2.05 -4.04 1.24
C PRO A 35 2.72 -3.31 2.42
N VAL A 36 3.86 -2.68 2.15
CA VAL A 36 4.56 -1.82 3.12
C VAL A 36 4.12 -0.40 2.87
N TYR A 37 3.34 0.16 3.81
CA TYR A 37 2.98 1.57 3.79
C TYR A 37 4.05 2.35 4.54
N ALA A 38 4.69 3.30 3.87
CA ALA A 38 5.45 4.34 4.51
C ALA A 38 4.60 5.61 4.52
N GLU A 39 4.47 6.23 5.68
CA GLU A 39 3.99 7.61 5.76
C GLU A 39 4.92 8.49 4.91
N ALA A 40 4.35 9.34 4.06
CA ALA A 40 5.16 10.32 3.35
C ALA A 40 5.92 11.11 4.41
N SER A 41 7.27 11.03 4.41
CA SER A 41 8.14 11.74 5.33
C SER A 41 7.54 13.11 5.56
N GLY A 42 7.18 13.40 6.82
CA GLY A 42 6.36 14.57 7.17
C GLY A 42 6.79 15.72 6.29
N GLN A 43 5.89 16.17 5.40
CA GLN A 43 6.19 17.30 4.53
C GLN A 43 6.63 18.41 5.49
N TYR A 44 7.93 18.70 5.54
CA TYR A 44 8.43 19.89 6.20
C TYR A 44 7.74 21.02 5.46
N THR A 45 6.61 21.49 5.99
CA THR A 45 6.07 22.78 5.62
C THR A 45 7.07 23.75 6.20
N SER A 46 8.14 24.04 5.46
CA SER A 46 8.94 25.24 5.68
C SER A 46 8.04 26.43 5.36
N SER A 47 7.06 26.69 6.23
CA SER A 47 6.56 28.04 6.44
C SER A 47 7.50 28.66 7.47
N GLY A 48 8.66 29.07 6.96
CA GLY A 48 9.41 30.18 7.54
C GLY A 48 8.73 31.49 7.18
#